data_AF-A0A7J9PZA1-F1
#
_entry.id   AF-A0A7J9PZA1-F1
#
_cell.length_a   1.000
_cell.length_b   1.000
_cell.length_c   1.000
_cell.angle_alpha   90.00
_cell.angle_beta   90.00
_cell.angle_gamma   90.00
#
_symmetry.space_group_name_H-M   'P 1'
#
loop_
_entity.id
_entity.type
_entity.pdbx_description
1 polymer ?
#
loop_
_entity_poly.entity_id
_entity_poly.type
_entity_poly.pdbx_seq_one_letter_code
_entity_poly.pdbx_strand_id
1 'polypeptide(L)'
;EENRMIKDFNATKYGKKVSDLYIDPLSAVKIKEALEKNVSSDFSLLHTVCTTPDMRILYLRKNDYEWVEEKTKKHKELITEDDYEYFLSEVKTACLLEDWINESSEEYITKKYSVGPGDVYAKTETGEWLLYSMRELAGLFNRDIMRTLNKLMRRMKYGVKEELLELTILKGVGRVRGRILFKNGFRTIESLKKADIKKLASIRKIGKGLAEDIKKQVDKW
;
A
#
# COMPACT_ATOMS: atom_id res chain seq x y z
N GLU A 1 -7.93 -31.52 -41.45
CA GLU A 1 -8.34 -31.16 -40.08
C GLU A 1 -8.83 -29.74 -40.08
N GLU A 2 -10.11 -29.55 -39.74
CA GLU A 2 -10.79 -28.25 -39.81
C GLU A 2 -10.20 -27.27 -38.79
N ASN A 3 -9.72 -26.14 -39.30
CA ASN A 3 -9.59 -24.89 -38.56
C ASN A 3 -10.99 -24.51 -38.04
N ARG A 4 -11.33 -24.91 -36.81
CA ARG A 4 -12.49 -24.35 -36.09
C ARG A 4 -12.19 -22.88 -35.82
N MET A 5 -12.59 -22.01 -36.75
CA MET A 5 -12.68 -20.58 -36.51
C MET A 5 -13.57 -20.35 -35.28
N ILE A 6 -13.00 -19.75 -34.23
CA ILE A 6 -13.74 -19.32 -33.05
C ILE A 6 -14.77 -18.29 -33.52
N LYS A 7 -16.06 -18.64 -33.42
CA LYS A 7 -17.17 -17.85 -34.01
C LYS A 7 -17.41 -16.53 -33.29
N ASP A 8 -17.13 -16.42 -31.99
CA ASP A 8 -17.29 -15.20 -31.20
C ASP A 8 -16.37 -15.20 -29.96
N PHE A 9 -15.85 -14.04 -29.56
CA PHE A 9 -15.08 -13.86 -28.33
C PHE A 9 -15.94 -13.26 -27.24
N ASN A 10 -16.00 -13.91 -26.07
CA ASN A 10 -16.66 -13.39 -24.88
C ASN A 10 -15.65 -13.25 -23.74
N ALA A 11 -15.74 -12.14 -22.99
CA ALA A 11 -14.88 -11.92 -21.84
C ALA A 11 -15.18 -12.94 -20.73
N THR A 12 -14.12 -13.52 -20.16
CA THR A 12 -14.25 -14.35 -18.95
C THR A 12 -14.61 -13.47 -17.75
N LYS A 13 -15.12 -14.05 -16.65
CA LYS A 13 -15.35 -13.30 -15.40
C LYS A 13 -14.09 -12.58 -14.91
N TYR A 14 -12.95 -13.24 -15.04
CA TYR A 14 -11.64 -12.68 -14.73
C TYR A 14 -11.29 -11.54 -15.69
N GLY A 15 -11.38 -11.74 -17.01
CA GLY A 15 -11.07 -10.72 -18.01
C GLY A 15 -11.96 -9.48 -17.91
N LYS A 16 -13.26 -9.66 -17.63
CA LYS A 16 -14.17 -8.53 -17.34
C LYS A 16 -13.70 -7.75 -16.11
N LYS A 17 -13.33 -8.45 -15.03
CA LYS A 17 -12.87 -7.81 -13.80
C LYS A 17 -11.55 -7.05 -14.01
N VAL A 18 -10.63 -7.60 -14.78
CA VAL A 18 -9.39 -6.92 -15.19
C VAL A 18 -9.70 -5.63 -15.94
N SER A 19 -10.62 -5.69 -16.91
CA SER A 19 -11.08 -4.50 -17.65
C SER A 19 -11.72 -3.45 -16.73
N ASP A 20 -12.59 -3.88 -15.81
CA ASP A 20 -13.27 -2.97 -14.86
C ASP A 20 -12.28 -2.29 -13.89
N LEU A 21 -11.16 -2.96 -13.58
CA LEU A 21 -10.08 -2.44 -12.71
C LEU A 21 -9.10 -1.52 -13.44
N TYR A 22 -9.16 -1.48 -14.78
CA TYR A 22 -8.30 -0.68 -15.65
C TYR A 22 -6.79 -0.99 -15.52
N ILE A 23 -6.43 -2.21 -15.13
CA ILE A 23 -5.04 -2.68 -15.03
C ILE A 23 -4.61 -3.38 -16.32
N ASP A 24 -3.30 -3.40 -16.58
CA ASP A 24 -2.75 -4.16 -17.69
C ASP A 24 -3.05 -5.68 -17.53
N PRO A 25 -3.42 -6.41 -18.59
CA PRO A 25 -3.63 -7.85 -18.53
C PRO A 25 -2.43 -8.63 -17.95
N LEU A 26 -1.19 -8.21 -18.21
CA LEU A 26 0.01 -8.80 -17.64
C LEU A 26 0.11 -8.53 -16.13
N SER A 27 -0.27 -7.34 -15.67
CA SER A 27 -0.39 -7.04 -14.23
C SER A 27 -1.35 -8.00 -13.56
N ALA A 28 -2.51 -8.24 -14.19
CA ALA A 28 -3.49 -9.18 -13.67
C ALA A 28 -2.93 -10.60 -13.58
N VAL A 29 -2.13 -11.05 -14.56
CA VAL A 29 -1.48 -12.37 -14.57
C VAL A 29 -0.49 -12.49 -13.41
N LYS A 30 0.42 -11.50 -13.25
CA LYS A 30 1.38 -11.50 -12.14
C LYS A 30 0.69 -11.49 -10.76
N ILE A 31 -0.37 -10.69 -10.62
CA ILE A 31 -1.19 -10.67 -9.39
C ILE A 31 -1.87 -12.02 -9.14
N LYS A 32 -2.45 -12.63 -10.19
CA LYS A 32 -3.10 -13.94 -10.07
C LYS A 32 -2.10 -15.00 -9.60
N GLU A 33 -0.91 -15.06 -10.19
CA GLU A 33 0.13 -16.01 -9.78
C GLU A 33 0.52 -15.84 -8.31
N ALA A 34 0.65 -14.60 -7.83
CA ALA A 34 0.92 -14.32 -6.43
C ALA A 34 -0.19 -14.83 -5.49
N LEU A 35 -1.44 -14.62 -5.88
CA LEU A 35 -2.62 -15.08 -5.12
C LEU A 35 -2.69 -16.60 -5.07
N GLU A 36 -2.43 -17.29 -6.19
CA GLU A 36 -2.39 -18.76 -6.28
C GLU A 36 -1.22 -19.36 -5.49
N LYS A 37 -0.08 -18.65 -5.41
CA LYS A 37 1.07 -19.01 -4.55
C LYS A 37 0.86 -18.71 -3.06
N ASN A 38 -0.30 -18.20 -2.66
CA ASN A 38 -0.63 -17.83 -1.28
C ASN A 38 0.33 -16.82 -0.65
N VAL A 39 0.87 -15.90 -1.46
CA VAL A 39 1.69 -14.79 -0.97
C VAL A 39 0.88 -13.98 0.04
N SER A 40 1.43 -13.77 1.24
CA SER A 40 0.65 -13.21 2.36
C SER A 40 1.35 -12.13 3.18
N SER A 41 2.68 -12.07 3.18
CA SER A 41 3.39 -11.04 3.93
C SER A 41 3.22 -9.66 3.31
N ASP A 42 3.13 -8.61 4.14
CA ASP A 42 3.01 -7.22 3.67
C ASP A 42 4.04 -6.90 2.59
N PHE A 43 5.31 -7.25 2.83
CA PHE A 43 6.39 -6.97 1.87
C PHE A 43 6.23 -7.75 0.57
N SER A 44 5.84 -9.02 0.62
CA SER A 44 5.65 -9.84 -0.58
C SER A 44 4.46 -9.33 -1.42
N LEU A 45 3.41 -8.81 -0.78
CA LEU A 45 2.28 -8.18 -1.46
C LEU A 45 2.68 -6.84 -2.11
N LEU A 46 3.48 -6.02 -1.41
CA LEU A 46 4.06 -4.81 -1.99
C LEU A 46 5.00 -5.10 -3.15
N HIS A 47 5.80 -6.17 -3.05
CA HIS A 47 6.64 -6.64 -4.14
C HIS A 47 5.80 -7.06 -5.34
N THR A 48 4.72 -7.82 -5.12
CA THR A 48 3.82 -8.27 -6.19
C THR A 48 3.29 -7.10 -7.02
N VAL A 49 2.86 -6.00 -6.38
CA VAL A 49 2.40 -4.83 -7.15
C VAL A 49 3.55 -4.14 -7.87
N CYS A 50 4.76 -4.19 -7.33
CA CYS A 50 5.97 -3.66 -7.99
C CYS A 50 6.43 -4.48 -9.19
N THR A 51 6.04 -5.76 -9.31
CA THR A 51 6.38 -6.56 -10.50
C THR A 51 5.48 -6.27 -11.69
N THR A 52 4.37 -5.55 -11.47
CA THR A 52 3.41 -5.24 -12.53
C THR A 52 3.92 -4.12 -13.46
N PRO A 53 3.64 -4.19 -14.77
CA PRO A 53 4.00 -3.10 -15.71
C PRO A 53 3.32 -1.77 -15.40
N ASP A 54 2.20 -1.78 -14.65
CA ASP A 54 1.51 -0.57 -14.19
C ASP A 54 2.35 0.22 -13.15
N MET A 55 3.26 -0.43 -12.42
CA MET A 55 4.16 0.23 -11.49
C MET A 55 5.44 0.69 -12.18
N ARG A 56 5.70 2.00 -12.14
CA ARG A 56 7.03 2.53 -12.53
C ARG A 56 8.05 2.20 -11.44
N ILE A 57 8.94 1.24 -11.69
CA ILE A 57 9.98 0.84 -10.75
C ILE A 57 11.13 1.86 -10.68
N LEU A 58 11.91 1.80 -9.60
CA LEU A 58 13.11 2.61 -9.37
C LEU A 58 14.34 1.98 -9.99
N TYR A 59 15.18 2.79 -10.63
CA TYR A 59 16.51 2.35 -11.06
C TYR A 59 17.42 2.07 -9.87
N LEU A 60 18.28 1.06 -10.00
CA LEU A 60 19.34 0.79 -9.04
C LEU A 60 20.51 1.75 -9.20
N ARG A 61 21.15 2.08 -8.08
CA ARG A 61 22.45 2.77 -8.03
C ARG A 61 23.48 1.79 -7.49
N LYS A 62 24.76 2.11 -7.69
CA LYS A 62 25.88 1.29 -7.21
C LYS A 62 25.77 0.90 -5.73
N ASN A 63 25.33 1.83 -4.88
CA ASN A 63 25.20 1.58 -3.43
C ASN A 63 23.87 0.91 -3.04
N ASP A 64 22.99 0.61 -4.00
CA ASP A 64 21.71 -0.05 -3.72
C ASP A 64 21.81 -1.57 -3.68
N TYR A 65 22.69 -2.15 -4.50
CA TYR A 65 22.79 -3.60 -4.70
C TYR A 65 22.89 -4.39 -3.39
N GLU A 66 23.86 -4.08 -2.54
CA GLU A 66 24.12 -4.85 -1.31
C GLU A 66 22.88 -4.95 -0.40
N TRP A 67 22.25 -3.83 -0.06
CA TRP A 67 21.12 -3.84 0.87
C TRP A 67 19.83 -4.37 0.23
N VAL A 68 19.66 -4.21 -1.08
CA VAL A 68 18.50 -4.77 -1.81
C VAL A 68 18.63 -6.30 -1.86
N GLU A 69 19.82 -6.84 -2.16
CA GLU A 69 20.06 -8.28 -2.15
C GLU A 69 19.92 -8.90 -0.76
N GLU A 70 20.34 -8.19 0.30
CA GLU A 70 20.04 -8.64 1.66
C GLU A 70 18.54 -8.69 1.95
N LYS A 71 17.77 -7.77 1.38
CA LYS A 71 16.31 -7.78 1.50
C LYS A 71 15.73 -8.99 0.78
N THR A 72 16.18 -9.31 -0.44
CA THR A 72 15.67 -10.49 -1.18
C THR A 72 15.89 -11.78 -0.39
N LYS A 73 17.07 -11.98 0.19
CA LYS A 73 17.41 -13.16 1.01
C LYS A 73 16.49 -13.34 2.23
N LYS A 74 15.89 -12.27 2.75
CA LYS A 74 14.98 -12.30 3.91
C LYS A 74 13.55 -12.71 3.55
N HIS A 75 13.18 -12.71 2.27
CA HIS A 75 11.81 -12.97 1.81
C HIS A 75 11.78 -14.11 0.80
N LYS A 76 11.16 -15.24 1.17
CA LYS A 76 11.11 -16.45 0.34
C LYS A 76 9.99 -16.46 -0.71
N GLU A 77 9.02 -15.56 -0.57
CA GLU A 77 7.80 -15.53 -1.39
C GLU A 77 7.87 -14.50 -2.54
N LEU A 78 9.07 -13.98 -2.84
CA LEU A 78 9.23 -12.99 -3.92
C LEU A 78 9.06 -13.66 -5.28
N ILE A 79 8.40 -12.95 -6.19
CA ILE A 79 8.29 -13.35 -7.59
C ILE A 79 9.60 -12.95 -8.25
N THR A 80 10.34 -13.91 -8.78
CA THR A 80 11.62 -13.65 -9.45
C THR A 80 11.39 -13.40 -10.93
N GLU A 81 12.06 -12.39 -11.48
CA GLU A 81 12.17 -12.17 -12.92
C GLU A 81 13.47 -12.79 -13.44
N ASP A 82 13.50 -13.13 -14.73
CA ASP A 82 14.72 -13.64 -15.39
C ASP A 82 15.82 -12.56 -15.45
N ASP A 83 15.41 -11.30 -15.58
CA ASP A 83 16.29 -10.14 -15.45
C ASP A 83 16.49 -9.80 -13.97
N TYR A 84 17.65 -10.18 -13.43
CA TYR A 84 17.98 -9.98 -12.03
C TYR A 84 18.07 -8.50 -11.64
N GLU A 85 18.51 -7.61 -12.54
CA GLU A 85 18.59 -6.17 -12.23
C GLU A 85 17.18 -5.56 -12.18
N TYR A 86 16.30 -6.03 -13.06
CA TYR A 86 14.88 -5.66 -13.03
C TYR A 86 14.21 -6.13 -11.73
N PHE A 87 14.41 -7.40 -11.34
CA PHE A 87 13.94 -7.95 -10.06
C PHE A 87 14.42 -7.12 -8.86
N LEU A 88 15.70 -6.78 -8.78
CA LEU A 88 16.23 -5.96 -7.70
C LEU A 88 15.61 -4.53 -7.71
N SER A 89 15.28 -3.99 -8.88
CA SER A 89 14.59 -2.70 -9.03
C SER A 89 13.14 -2.75 -8.51
N GLU A 90 12.42 -3.85 -8.73
CA GLU A 90 11.10 -4.12 -8.14
C GLU A 90 11.19 -4.18 -6.61
N VAL A 91 12.16 -4.91 -6.07
CA VAL A 91 12.42 -5.04 -4.62
C VAL A 91 12.76 -3.69 -3.99
N LYS A 92 13.62 -2.90 -4.65
CA LYS A 92 13.95 -1.53 -4.20
C LYS A 92 12.69 -0.66 -4.12
N THR A 93 11.81 -0.77 -5.11
CA THR A 93 10.54 -0.04 -5.15
C THR A 93 9.60 -0.49 -4.04
N ALA A 94 9.50 -1.81 -3.80
CA ALA A 94 8.73 -2.36 -2.69
C ALA A 94 9.24 -1.89 -1.32
N CYS A 95 10.55 -1.72 -1.15
CA CYS A 95 11.13 -1.16 0.08
C CYS A 95 10.69 0.30 0.31
N LEU A 96 10.58 1.12 -0.75
CA LEU A 96 10.06 2.49 -0.63
C LEU A 96 8.62 2.48 -0.12
N LEU A 97 7.78 1.61 -0.69
CA LEU A 97 6.40 1.43 -0.27
C LEU A 97 6.30 0.92 1.18
N GLU A 98 7.20 0.01 1.58
CA GLU A 98 7.30 -0.50 2.95
C GLU A 98 7.68 0.61 3.94
N ASP A 99 8.67 1.44 3.62
CA ASP A 99 9.07 2.57 4.46
C ASP A 99 7.92 3.58 4.61
N TRP A 100 7.16 3.81 3.54
CA TRP A 100 5.98 4.66 3.57
C TRP A 100 4.92 4.16 4.58
N ILE A 101 4.53 2.89 4.51
CA ILE A 101 3.53 2.29 5.43
C ILE A 101 4.08 2.05 6.85
N ASN A 102 5.38 2.22 7.04
CA ASN A 102 6.03 2.16 8.36
C ASN A 102 6.29 3.54 8.96
N GLU A 103 5.74 4.59 8.35
CA GLU A 103 5.79 5.98 8.82
C GLU A 103 7.18 6.62 8.78
N SER A 104 8.06 6.12 7.91
CA SER A 104 9.31 6.82 7.61
C SER A 104 8.99 8.21 7.05
N SER A 105 9.78 9.22 7.48
CA SER A 105 9.56 10.60 7.03
C SER A 105 9.75 10.70 5.53
N GLU A 106 9.03 11.63 4.89
CA GLU A 106 9.23 11.91 3.46
C GLU A 106 10.69 12.25 3.16
N GLU A 107 11.34 13.06 3.99
CA GLU A 107 12.77 13.38 3.86
C GLU A 107 13.67 12.14 3.87
N TYR A 108 13.39 11.18 4.78
CA TYR A 108 14.14 9.92 4.83
C TYR A 108 13.96 9.13 3.53
N ILE A 109 12.71 8.99 3.07
CA ILE A 109 12.39 8.24 1.85
C ILE A 109 13.05 8.90 0.64
N THR A 110 12.88 10.22 0.46
CA THR A 110 13.46 10.95 -0.68
C THR A 110 14.98 10.82 -0.71
N LYS A 111 15.64 10.88 0.46
CA LYS A 111 17.09 10.75 0.57
C LYS A 111 17.56 9.31 0.32
N LYS A 112 16.94 8.32 0.97
CA LYS A 112 17.32 6.91 0.87
C LYS A 112 17.20 6.40 -0.57
N TYR A 113 16.10 6.73 -1.24
CA TYR A 113 15.80 6.21 -2.58
C TYR A 113 16.26 7.13 -3.73
N SER A 114 16.78 8.33 -3.44
CA SER A 114 17.06 9.40 -4.42
C SER A 114 15.87 9.68 -5.32
N VAL A 115 14.75 10.04 -4.70
CA VAL A 115 13.50 10.38 -5.39
C VAL A 115 12.99 11.72 -4.92
N GLY A 116 12.18 12.40 -5.73
CA GLY A 116 11.46 13.59 -5.31
C GLY A 116 10.22 13.25 -4.48
N PRO A 117 9.65 14.22 -3.73
CA PRO A 117 8.37 14.02 -3.04
C PRO A 117 7.25 13.58 -3.99
N GLY A 118 7.20 14.16 -5.20
CA GLY A 118 6.21 13.80 -6.23
C GLY A 118 6.29 12.33 -6.65
N ASP A 119 7.50 11.76 -6.75
CA ASP A 119 7.68 10.35 -7.07
C ASP A 119 7.15 9.45 -5.94
N VAL A 120 7.33 9.84 -4.68
CA VAL A 120 6.80 9.10 -3.52
C VAL A 120 5.27 9.09 -3.59
N TYR A 121 4.64 10.24 -3.82
CA TYR A 121 3.19 10.32 -3.96
C TYR A 121 2.68 9.48 -5.15
N ALA A 122 3.29 9.60 -6.32
CA ALA A 122 2.88 8.83 -7.50
C ALA A 122 2.98 7.31 -7.28
N LYS A 123 4.07 6.84 -6.65
CA LYS A 123 4.25 5.42 -6.35
C LYS A 123 3.29 4.91 -5.29
N THR A 124 3.01 5.69 -4.25
CA THR A 124 2.08 5.28 -3.19
C THR A 124 0.63 5.27 -3.66
N GLU A 125 0.23 6.22 -4.52
CA GLU A 125 -1.07 6.22 -5.19
C GLU A 125 -1.22 5.01 -6.13
N THR A 126 -0.21 4.76 -6.98
CA THR A 126 -0.20 3.58 -7.85
C THR A 126 -0.22 2.28 -7.03
N GLY A 127 0.53 2.24 -5.93
CA GLY A 127 0.57 1.10 -5.01
C GLY A 127 -0.79 0.87 -4.32
N GLU A 128 -1.49 1.92 -3.90
CA GLU A 128 -2.85 1.81 -3.35
C GLU A 128 -3.81 1.20 -4.40
N TRP A 129 -3.80 1.72 -5.62
CA TRP A 129 -4.64 1.24 -6.71
C TRP A 129 -4.36 -0.22 -7.07
N LEU A 130 -3.09 -0.62 -7.19
CA LEU A 130 -2.74 -2.00 -7.49
C LEU A 130 -3.06 -2.97 -6.34
N LEU A 131 -2.91 -2.54 -5.08
CA LEU A 131 -3.36 -3.33 -3.93
C LEU A 131 -4.88 -3.48 -3.90
N TYR A 132 -5.63 -2.44 -4.29
CA TYR A 132 -7.07 -2.52 -4.49
C TYR A 132 -7.41 -3.54 -5.58
N SER A 133 -6.73 -3.48 -6.73
CA SER A 133 -6.90 -4.43 -7.83
C SER A 133 -6.58 -5.87 -7.40
N MET A 134 -5.49 -6.07 -6.65
CA MET A 134 -5.15 -7.36 -6.06
C MET A 134 -6.24 -7.87 -5.11
N ARG A 135 -6.83 -6.99 -4.27
CA ARG A 135 -7.95 -7.34 -3.39
C ARG A 135 -9.19 -7.76 -4.16
N GLU A 136 -9.48 -7.10 -5.27
CA GLU A 136 -10.60 -7.45 -6.12
C GLU A 136 -10.40 -8.79 -6.82
N LEU A 137 -9.19 -9.08 -7.30
CA LEU A 137 -8.85 -10.37 -7.90
C LEU A 137 -8.76 -11.51 -6.86
N ALA A 138 -8.35 -11.20 -5.62
CA ALA A 138 -8.33 -12.15 -4.51
C ALA A 138 -9.69 -12.82 -4.27
N GLY A 139 -10.80 -12.12 -4.52
CA GLY A 139 -12.16 -12.70 -4.45
C GLY A 139 -12.39 -13.92 -5.35
N LEU A 140 -11.60 -14.06 -6.43
CA LEU A 140 -11.65 -15.15 -7.40
C LEU A 140 -10.64 -16.26 -7.12
N PHE A 141 -9.46 -15.93 -6.57
CA PHE A 141 -8.32 -16.84 -6.47
C PHE A 141 -7.87 -17.16 -5.05
N ASN A 142 -8.04 -16.24 -4.09
CA ASN A 142 -7.63 -16.41 -2.71
C ASN A 142 -8.40 -15.46 -1.78
N ARG A 143 -9.52 -15.91 -1.21
CA ARG A 143 -10.37 -15.03 -0.39
C ARG A 143 -9.78 -14.70 0.97
N ASP A 144 -8.91 -15.55 1.49
CA ASP A 144 -8.39 -15.45 2.86
C ASP A 144 -7.50 -14.21 3.02
N ILE A 145 -6.80 -13.80 1.97
CA ILE A 145 -5.93 -12.62 1.99
C ILE A 145 -6.67 -11.28 1.89
N MET A 146 -7.97 -11.28 1.58
CA MET A 146 -8.74 -10.04 1.39
C MET A 146 -8.70 -9.11 2.61
N ARG A 147 -8.70 -9.67 3.84
CA ARG A 147 -8.62 -8.86 5.06
C ARG A 147 -7.26 -8.17 5.19
N THR A 148 -6.19 -8.89 4.87
CA THR A 148 -4.81 -8.37 4.86
C THR A 148 -4.68 -7.26 3.82
N LEU A 149 -5.15 -7.49 2.59
CA LEU A 149 -5.12 -6.48 1.52
C LEU A 149 -5.94 -5.24 1.85
N ASN A 150 -7.13 -5.38 2.46
CA ASN A 150 -7.92 -4.22 2.89
C ASN A 150 -7.16 -3.37 3.91
N LYS A 151 -6.42 -3.98 4.85
CA LYS A 151 -5.60 -3.24 5.81
C LYS A 151 -4.40 -2.59 5.11
N LEU A 152 -3.68 -3.35 4.28
CA LEU A 152 -2.48 -2.89 3.59
C LEU A 152 -2.79 -1.72 2.64
N MET A 153 -3.89 -1.79 1.89
CA MET A 153 -4.38 -0.69 1.04
C MET A 153 -4.63 0.59 1.85
N ARG A 154 -5.29 0.48 3.01
CA ARG A 154 -5.51 1.65 3.88
C ARG A 154 -4.21 2.20 4.46
N ARG A 155 -3.27 1.32 4.83
CA ARG A 155 -1.94 1.72 5.28
C ARG A 155 -1.16 2.41 4.17
N MET A 156 -1.29 1.93 2.93
CA MET A 156 -0.72 2.56 1.74
C MET A 156 -1.31 3.95 1.50
N LYS A 157 -2.64 4.08 1.54
CA LYS A 157 -3.34 5.37 1.36
C LYS A 157 -2.83 6.46 2.32
N TYR A 158 -2.65 6.12 3.59
CA TYR A 158 -2.33 7.10 4.63
C TYR A 158 -0.84 7.14 5.03
N GLY A 159 -0.04 6.18 4.58
CA GLY A 159 1.37 6.02 4.97
C GLY A 159 1.56 5.64 6.43
N VAL A 160 0.67 4.81 7.00
CA VAL A 160 0.66 4.54 8.44
C VAL A 160 0.80 3.07 8.79
N LYS A 161 1.28 2.82 10.01
CA LYS A 161 1.17 1.49 10.63
C LYS A 161 -0.27 1.17 10.95
N GLU A 162 -0.56 -0.12 11.10
CA GLU A 162 -1.93 -0.62 11.31
C GLU A 162 -2.64 0.04 12.50
N GLU A 163 -1.91 0.27 13.60
CA GLU A 163 -2.41 0.87 14.84
C GLU A 163 -2.93 2.32 14.69
N LEU A 164 -2.60 3.01 13.60
CA LEU A 164 -3.10 4.37 13.33
C LEU A 164 -4.31 4.39 12.40
N LEU A 165 -4.68 3.26 11.79
CA LEU A 165 -5.75 3.21 10.79
C LEU A 165 -7.09 3.74 11.31
N GLU A 166 -7.36 3.58 12.60
CA GLU A 166 -8.58 4.08 13.24
C GLU A 166 -8.57 5.62 13.32
N LEU A 167 -7.41 6.21 13.61
CA LEU A 167 -7.27 7.66 13.78
C LEU A 167 -7.21 8.41 12.45
N THR A 168 -6.62 7.81 11.41
CA THR A 168 -6.44 8.47 10.11
C THR A 168 -7.72 8.57 9.27
N ILE A 169 -8.82 7.96 9.72
CA ILE A 169 -10.14 8.17 9.12
C ILE A 169 -10.65 9.60 9.40
N LEU A 170 -10.20 10.22 10.50
CA LEU A 170 -10.63 11.55 10.89
C LEU A 170 -10.08 12.60 9.94
N LYS A 171 -10.97 13.42 9.38
CA LYS A 171 -10.60 14.54 8.51
C LYS A 171 -9.66 15.47 9.27
N GLY A 172 -8.54 15.80 8.64
CA GLY A 172 -7.49 16.64 9.22
C GLY A 172 -6.45 15.88 10.06
N VAL A 173 -6.63 14.56 10.26
CA VAL A 173 -5.69 13.69 10.98
C VAL A 173 -4.93 12.82 9.98
N GLY A 174 -3.89 13.39 9.37
CA GLY A 174 -2.93 12.60 8.58
C GLY A 174 -1.91 11.87 9.45
N ARG A 175 -0.98 11.13 8.83
CA ARG A 175 0.11 10.36 9.45
C ARG A 175 0.77 11.04 10.66
N VAL A 176 1.24 12.28 10.48
CA VAL A 176 1.95 13.03 11.54
C VAL A 176 1.06 13.30 12.75
N ARG A 177 -0.18 13.75 12.52
CA ARG A 177 -1.12 14.08 13.59
C ARG A 177 -1.67 12.82 14.27
N GLY A 178 -1.98 11.79 13.49
CA GLY A 178 -2.38 10.48 14.00
C GLY A 178 -1.33 9.89 14.94
N ARG A 179 -0.05 9.93 14.54
CA ARG A 179 1.05 9.47 15.38
C ARG A 179 1.22 10.30 16.66
N ILE A 180 1.04 11.61 16.58
CA ILE A 180 1.08 12.49 17.76
C ILE A 180 -0.06 12.16 18.73
N LEU A 181 -1.29 11.99 18.24
CA LEU A 181 -2.45 11.61 19.06
C LEU A 181 -2.21 10.25 19.75
N PHE A 182 -1.76 9.26 18.99
CA PHE A 182 -1.46 7.92 19.49
C PHE A 182 -0.41 7.93 20.62
N LYS A 183 0.67 8.71 20.44
CA LYS A 183 1.72 8.90 21.46
C LYS A 183 1.22 9.61 22.73
N ASN A 184 0.17 10.43 22.62
CA ASN A 184 -0.48 11.09 23.76
C ASN A 184 -1.59 10.23 24.40
N GLY A 185 -1.70 8.95 24.03
CA GLY A 185 -2.65 8.00 24.60
C GLY A 185 -4.01 7.95 23.89
N PHE A 186 -4.24 8.78 22.87
CA PHE A 186 -5.46 8.76 22.07
C PHE A 186 -5.30 7.78 20.92
N ARG A 187 -5.58 6.50 21.18
CA ARG A 187 -5.33 5.39 20.24
C ARG A 187 -6.57 4.94 19.47
N THR A 188 -7.76 5.30 19.94
CA THR A 188 -9.05 4.88 19.37
C THR A 188 -10.02 6.05 19.26
N ILE A 189 -11.07 5.91 18.44
CA ILE A 189 -12.19 6.86 18.37
C ILE A 189 -12.82 7.04 19.76
N GLU A 190 -12.99 5.95 20.50
CA GLU A 190 -13.53 5.98 21.86
C GLU A 190 -12.67 6.80 22.82
N SER A 191 -11.34 6.68 22.73
CA SER A 191 -10.42 7.48 23.54
C SER A 191 -10.50 8.97 23.22
N LEU A 192 -10.77 9.32 21.96
CA LEU A 192 -10.98 10.71 21.53
C LEU A 192 -12.35 11.23 21.95
N LYS A 193 -13.39 10.38 21.95
CA LYS A 193 -14.74 10.71 22.39
C LYS A 193 -14.75 11.09 23.87
N LYS A 194 -14.03 10.34 24.70
CA LYS A 194 -13.86 10.58 26.15
C LYS A 194 -12.89 11.71 26.49
N ALA A 195 -12.11 12.19 25.53
CA ALA A 195 -11.08 13.19 25.79
C ALA A 195 -11.69 14.56 26.11
N ASP A 196 -11.11 15.27 27.09
CA ASP A 196 -11.35 16.70 27.26
C ASP A 196 -10.80 17.46 26.04
N ILE A 197 -11.65 18.30 25.44
CA ILE A 197 -11.31 19.16 24.32
C ILE A 197 -10.11 20.07 24.61
N LYS A 198 -9.96 20.56 25.85
CA LYS A 198 -8.81 21.38 26.26
C LYS A 198 -7.51 20.57 26.21
N LYS A 199 -7.58 19.31 26.62
CA LYS A 199 -6.44 18.38 26.55
C LYS A 199 -6.08 18.04 25.10
N LEU A 200 -7.06 17.88 24.21
CA LEU A 200 -6.78 17.69 22.79
C LEU A 200 -6.16 18.93 22.15
N ALA A 201 -6.70 20.12 22.48
CA ALA A 201 -6.25 21.39 21.93
C ALA A 201 -4.81 21.75 22.36
N SER A 202 -4.36 21.30 23.54
CA SER A 202 -2.99 21.53 24.01
C SER A 202 -1.95 20.64 23.33
N ILE A 203 -2.36 19.61 22.59
CA ILE A 203 -1.44 18.74 21.87
C ILE A 203 -0.83 19.50 20.68
N ARG A 204 0.49 19.42 20.58
CA ARG A 204 1.27 20.02 19.48
C ARG A 204 0.70 19.61 18.11
N LYS A 205 0.56 20.58 17.20
CA LYS A 205 -0.02 20.44 15.84
C LYS A 205 -1.52 20.10 15.76
N ILE A 206 -2.23 20.01 16.89
CA ILE A 206 -3.69 19.89 16.91
C ILE A 206 -4.32 21.28 17.04
N GLY A 207 -4.14 21.95 18.17
CA GLY A 207 -4.73 23.27 18.42
C GLY A 207 -6.25 23.22 18.59
N LYS A 208 -6.86 24.36 18.90
CA LYS A 208 -8.29 24.47 19.27
C LYS A 208 -9.23 24.05 18.14
N GLY A 209 -9.06 24.60 16.93
CA GLY A 209 -9.97 24.33 15.81
C GLY A 209 -10.01 22.85 15.42
N LEU A 210 -8.84 22.20 15.28
CA LEU A 210 -8.82 20.78 14.96
C LEU A 210 -9.34 19.91 16.11
N ALA A 211 -9.11 20.29 17.37
CA ALA A 211 -9.67 19.56 18.50
C ALA A 211 -11.21 19.59 18.49
N GLU A 212 -11.81 20.74 18.20
CA GLU A 212 -13.26 20.89 18.00
C GLU A 212 -13.77 20.04 16.84
N ASP A 213 -13.06 20.06 15.70
CA ASP A 213 -13.44 19.27 14.53
C ASP A 213 -13.29 17.77 14.74
N ILE A 214 -12.26 17.32 15.47
CA ILE A 214 -12.11 15.92 15.87
C ILE A 214 -13.28 15.52 16.78
N LYS A 215 -13.62 16.33 17.79
CA LYS A 215 -14.73 16.04 18.70
C LYS A 215 -16.06 15.94 17.97
N LYS A 216 -16.36 16.91 17.10
CA LYS A 216 -17.57 16.89 16.24
C LYS A 216 -17.63 15.65 15.34
N GLN A 217 -16.50 15.14 14.88
CA GLN A 217 -16.47 13.92 14.07
C GLN A 217 -16.75 12.68 14.91
N VAL A 218 -16.06 12.49 16.04
CA VAL A 218 -16.20 11.27 16.86
C VAL A 218 -17.52 11.20 17.62
N ASP A 219 -18.18 12.33 17.88
CA ASP A 219 -19.50 12.34 18.55
C ASP A 219 -20.64 11.88 17.61
N LYS A 220 -20.41 11.83 16.29
CA LYS A 220 -21.37 11.31 15.29
C LYS A 220 -21.30 9.79 15.09
N TRP A 221 -20.32 9.13 15.70
CA TRP A 221 -20.09 7.68 15.62
C TRP A 221 -20.65 7.04 16.90
#